data_AF-A0A8H3BTP6-F1
#
_entry.id   AF-A0A8H3BTP6-F1
#
_cell.length_a   1.000
_cell.length_b   1.000
_cell.length_c   1.000
_cell.angle_alpha   90.00
_cell.angle_beta   90.00
_cell.angle_gamma   90.00
#
_symmetry.space_group_name_H-M   'P 1'
#
loop_
_entity.id
_entity.type
_entity.pdbx_description
1 polymer ?
#
loop_
_entity_poly.entity_id
_entity_poly.type
_entity_poly.pdbx_seq_one_letter_code
_entity_poly.pdbx_strand_id
1 'polypeptide(L)'
;MRVAALLIAAPCVLAFDYTIGVGKDETTGQLGMGFDPSSVRPQAGDRIVFEFRAGSHSAVESTFTDPCVPKAGGYNSGVITVPEGTLVDAKGLPTTEYIVKDTNPVWFFDQAGGLCTKGAVFSINPELTLGGQTAGQFRANAEASDPSAASDAPTLAPSTPTSAPTSASAASTASAASVTQTSAAASASQTPSTNSATTMAGISMGAALAAIGAWLLI
;
A
#
# COMPACT_ATOMS: atom_id res chain seq x y z
N MET A 1 -30.85 6.06 -61.39
CA MET A 1 -30.88 5.79 -59.94
C MET A 1 -29.44 5.71 -59.45
N ARG A 2 -28.97 6.70 -58.68
CA ARG A 2 -27.62 6.69 -58.08
C ARG A 2 -27.76 6.17 -56.65
N VAL A 3 -27.27 4.95 -56.39
CA VAL A 3 -27.22 4.39 -55.04
C VAL A 3 -26.02 5.03 -54.33
N ALA A 4 -26.30 5.90 -53.36
CA ALA A 4 -25.26 6.41 -52.46
C ALA A 4 -24.86 5.29 -51.50
N ALA A 5 -23.62 4.84 -51.57
CA ALA A 5 -23.06 3.90 -50.61
C ALA A 5 -22.76 4.65 -49.30
N LEU A 6 -23.50 4.32 -48.24
CA LEU A 6 -23.27 4.80 -46.89
C LEU A 6 -22.11 3.99 -46.29
N LEU A 7 -20.91 4.58 -46.20
CA LEU A 7 -19.78 4.02 -45.47
C LEU A 7 -20.10 4.06 -43.97
N ILE A 8 -20.42 2.91 -43.39
CA ILE A 8 -20.54 2.74 -41.94
C ILE A 8 -19.11 2.68 -41.39
N ALA A 9 -18.63 3.79 -40.82
CA ALA A 9 -17.42 3.79 -40.01
C ALA A 9 -17.72 3.04 -38.71
N ALA A 10 -17.21 1.80 -38.58
CA ALA A 10 -17.28 1.07 -37.33
C ALA A 10 -16.37 1.77 -36.30
N PRO A 11 -16.87 2.15 -35.12
CA PRO A 11 -16.01 2.70 -34.07
C PRO A 11 -15.07 1.58 -33.57
N CYS A 12 -13.79 1.69 -33.90
CA CYS A 12 -12.75 0.92 -33.23
C CYS A 12 -12.57 1.50 -31.81
N VAL A 13 -13.04 0.78 -30.80
CA VAL A 13 -12.67 1.06 -29.40
C VAL A 13 -11.22 0.60 -29.24
N LEU A 14 -10.30 1.55 -29.05
CA LEU A 14 -8.90 1.25 -28.76
C LEU A 14 -8.75 1.06 -27.25
N ALA A 15 -8.21 -0.09 -26.84
CA ALA A 15 -7.80 -0.32 -25.46
C ALA A 15 -6.55 0.51 -25.16
N PHE A 16 -6.59 1.28 -24.08
CA PHE A 16 -5.45 2.06 -23.58
C PHE A 16 -4.72 1.29 -22.47
N ASP A 17 -3.40 1.46 -22.41
CA ASP A 17 -2.54 0.84 -21.39
C ASP A 17 -2.16 1.84 -20.30
N TYR A 18 -2.60 1.57 -19.07
CA TYR A 18 -2.18 2.28 -17.88
C TYR A 18 -1.01 1.55 -17.21
N THR A 19 0.20 2.08 -17.34
CA THR A 19 1.37 1.54 -16.63
C THR A 19 1.42 2.04 -15.20
N ILE A 20 1.45 1.11 -14.24
CA ILE A 20 1.52 1.37 -12.80
C ILE A 20 2.83 0.82 -12.26
N GLY A 21 3.69 1.70 -11.73
CA GLY A 21 4.92 1.28 -11.06
C GLY A 21 4.63 0.70 -9.68
N VAL A 22 4.92 -0.58 -9.46
CA VAL A 22 4.79 -1.25 -8.16
C VAL A 22 6.14 -1.20 -7.44
N GLY A 23 6.16 -0.79 -6.17
CA GLY A 23 7.40 -0.52 -5.43
C GLY A 23 7.96 0.88 -5.69
N LYS A 24 7.08 1.82 -6.01
CA LYS A 24 7.41 3.22 -6.28
C LYS A 24 6.56 4.11 -5.39
N ASP A 25 7.18 5.09 -4.76
CA ASP A 25 6.48 6.09 -3.97
C ASP A 25 5.91 7.16 -4.91
N GLU A 26 4.58 7.32 -4.92
CA GLU A 26 3.88 8.25 -5.80
C GLU A 26 4.23 9.73 -5.53
N THR A 27 4.63 10.07 -4.30
CA THR A 27 4.93 11.47 -3.94
C THR A 27 6.30 11.90 -4.45
N THR A 28 7.28 11.01 -4.36
CA THR A 28 8.68 11.27 -4.70
C THR A 28 9.06 10.76 -6.08
N GLY A 29 8.30 9.81 -6.63
CA GLY A 29 8.63 9.10 -7.86
C GLY A 29 9.86 8.20 -7.74
N GLN A 30 10.34 7.92 -6.53
CA GLN A 30 11.54 7.10 -6.29
C GLN A 30 11.17 5.66 -5.90
N LEU A 31 12.18 4.78 -5.86
CA LEU A 31 12.03 3.44 -5.27
C LEU A 31 11.49 3.56 -3.84
N GLY A 32 10.55 2.69 -3.50
CA GLY A 32 9.93 2.71 -2.19
C GLY A 32 8.82 1.66 -2.08
N MET A 33 7.72 2.05 -1.45
CA MET A 33 6.54 1.21 -1.34
C MET A 33 5.36 1.89 -2.03
N GLY A 34 4.40 1.09 -2.47
CA GLY A 34 3.16 1.58 -3.07
C GLY A 34 3.14 1.46 -4.58
N PHE A 35 2.19 2.20 -5.15
CA PHE A 35 1.84 2.18 -6.55
C PHE A 35 1.89 3.62 -7.08
N ASP A 36 2.51 3.81 -8.24
CA ASP A 36 2.60 5.10 -8.92
C ASP A 36 2.12 4.98 -10.37
N PRO A 37 1.00 5.61 -10.75
CA PRO A 37 0.05 6.30 -9.85
C PRO A 37 -0.70 5.33 -8.93
N SER A 38 -1.17 5.81 -7.78
CA SER A 38 -1.95 5.01 -6.81
C SER A 38 -3.43 4.93 -7.15
N SER A 39 -3.88 5.72 -8.13
CA SER A 39 -5.24 5.63 -8.63
C SER A 39 -5.38 6.03 -10.10
N VAL A 40 -6.23 5.30 -10.83
CA VAL A 40 -6.55 5.56 -12.24
C VAL A 40 -8.04 5.42 -12.50
N ARG A 41 -8.51 5.95 -13.64
CA ARG A 41 -9.92 5.86 -14.08
C ARG A 41 -10.06 5.35 -15.53
N PRO A 42 -9.72 4.08 -15.80
CA PRO A 42 -9.81 3.46 -17.12
C PRO A 42 -11.26 3.16 -17.54
N GLN A 43 -11.46 2.91 -18.84
CA GLN A 43 -12.69 2.37 -19.40
C GLN A 43 -12.65 0.84 -19.49
N ALA A 44 -13.81 0.23 -19.69
CA ALA A 44 -13.90 -1.21 -19.95
C ALA A 44 -13.10 -1.58 -21.21
N GLY A 45 -12.26 -2.60 -21.11
CA GLY A 45 -11.37 -3.06 -22.18
C GLY A 45 -9.95 -2.50 -22.12
N ASP A 46 -9.70 -1.45 -21.33
CA ASP A 46 -8.34 -0.96 -21.06
C ASP A 46 -7.52 -1.97 -20.25
N ARG A 47 -6.20 -1.82 -20.26
CA ARG A 47 -5.28 -2.67 -19.48
C ARG A 47 -4.58 -1.87 -18.40
N ILE A 48 -4.46 -2.48 -17.23
CA ILE A 48 -3.53 -2.06 -16.20
C ILE A 48 -2.28 -2.93 -16.31
N VAL A 49 -1.14 -2.29 -16.57
CA VAL A 49 0.16 -2.94 -16.67
C VAL A 49 0.93 -2.63 -15.39
N PHE A 50 0.98 -3.60 -14.48
CA PHE A 50 1.79 -3.49 -13.27
C PHE A 50 3.26 -3.74 -13.63
N GLU A 51 4.12 -2.74 -13.51
CA GLU A 51 5.57 -2.83 -13.75
C GLU A 51 6.32 -2.79 -12.41
N PHE A 52 7.04 -3.87 -12.09
CA PHE A 52 7.64 -4.08 -10.77
C PHE A 52 9.02 -3.45 -10.67
N ARG A 53 9.22 -2.56 -9.70
CA ARG A 53 10.50 -1.93 -9.37
C ARG A 53 11.34 -2.81 -8.46
N ALA A 54 12.57 -2.37 -8.18
CA ALA A 54 13.50 -3.05 -7.27
C ALA A 54 12.85 -3.34 -5.91
N GLY A 55 13.01 -4.55 -5.41
CA GLY A 55 12.35 -5.01 -4.19
C GLY A 55 11.47 -6.24 -4.43
N SER A 56 10.74 -6.66 -3.39
CA SER A 56 9.74 -7.73 -3.47
C SER A 56 8.37 -7.13 -3.32
N HIS A 57 7.56 -7.22 -4.38
CA HIS A 57 6.28 -6.53 -4.50
C HIS A 57 5.24 -7.42 -5.16
N SER A 58 3.97 -7.03 -5.04
CA SER A 58 2.84 -7.73 -5.65
C SER A 58 1.70 -6.77 -5.96
N ALA A 59 0.82 -7.18 -6.87
CA ALA A 59 -0.48 -6.57 -7.10
C ALA A 59 -1.55 -7.64 -6.89
N VAL A 60 -2.27 -7.55 -5.77
CA VAL A 60 -3.32 -8.51 -5.38
C VAL A 60 -4.64 -7.78 -5.24
N GLU A 61 -5.67 -8.27 -5.90
CA GLU A 61 -7.01 -7.73 -5.79
C GLU A 61 -7.58 -8.00 -4.38
N SER A 62 -8.17 -6.98 -3.79
CA SER A 62 -8.85 -7.04 -2.49
C SER A 62 -10.25 -6.43 -2.59
N THR A 63 -10.89 -6.23 -1.44
CA THR A 63 -12.16 -5.50 -1.34
C THR A 63 -11.92 -4.16 -0.67
N PHE A 64 -12.83 -3.21 -0.91
CA PHE A 64 -12.75 -1.90 -0.26
C PHE A 64 -12.74 -1.97 1.28
N THR A 65 -13.46 -2.96 1.83
CA THR A 65 -13.61 -3.17 3.28
C THR A 65 -12.44 -3.94 3.89
N ASP A 66 -11.79 -4.81 3.11
CA ASP A 66 -10.72 -5.69 3.56
C ASP A 66 -9.47 -5.49 2.67
N PRO A 67 -8.86 -4.29 2.69
CA PRO A 67 -7.81 -3.86 1.76
C PRO A 67 -6.59 -4.78 1.73
N CYS A 68 -6.21 -5.35 2.89
CA CYS A 68 -5.01 -6.17 3.06
C CYS A 68 -5.30 -7.68 3.04
N VAL A 69 -6.47 -8.07 2.51
CA VAL A 69 -6.89 -9.47 2.39
C VAL A 69 -7.11 -9.80 0.92
N PRO A 70 -6.50 -10.88 0.38
CA PRO A 70 -6.76 -11.32 -0.98
C PRO A 70 -8.24 -11.61 -1.19
N LYS A 71 -8.82 -11.03 -2.24
CA LYS A 71 -10.18 -11.35 -2.67
C LYS A 71 -10.22 -12.76 -3.26
N ALA A 72 -11.13 -13.60 -2.78
CA ALA A 72 -11.31 -14.96 -3.29
C ALA A 72 -11.65 -14.94 -4.79
N GLY A 73 -10.87 -15.65 -5.60
CA GLY A 73 -11.00 -15.66 -7.06
C GLY A 73 -10.64 -14.34 -7.75
N GLY A 74 -10.07 -13.38 -7.01
CA GLY A 74 -9.56 -12.12 -7.54
C GLY A 74 -8.21 -12.28 -8.24
N TYR A 75 -7.78 -11.22 -8.90
CA TYR A 75 -6.46 -11.15 -9.51
C TYR A 75 -5.34 -11.24 -8.46
N ASN A 76 -4.26 -11.95 -8.79
CA ASN A 76 -3.05 -12.00 -7.97
C ASN A 76 -1.84 -12.20 -8.87
N SER A 77 -0.92 -11.23 -8.88
CA SER A 77 0.33 -11.33 -9.66
C SER A 77 1.32 -12.37 -9.11
N GLY A 78 1.12 -12.82 -7.88
CA GLY A 78 2.18 -13.39 -7.05
C GLY A 78 3.15 -12.32 -6.55
N VAL A 79 4.07 -12.70 -5.65
CA VAL A 79 5.19 -11.84 -5.27
C VAL A 79 6.26 -11.93 -6.35
N ILE A 80 6.64 -10.78 -6.89
CA ILE A 80 7.69 -10.63 -7.90
C ILE A 80 8.85 -9.89 -7.24
N THR A 81 10.04 -10.49 -7.33
CA THR A 81 11.27 -9.92 -6.76
C THR A 81 12.18 -9.42 -7.89
N VAL A 82 12.53 -8.14 -7.83
CA VAL A 82 13.51 -7.50 -8.70
C VAL A 82 14.76 -7.20 -7.87
N PRO A 83 15.99 -7.50 -8.37
CA PRO A 83 17.22 -7.30 -7.61
C PRO A 83 17.36 -5.90 -7.03
N GLU A 84 17.79 -5.84 -5.76
CA GLU A 84 18.18 -4.59 -5.11
C GLU A 84 19.30 -3.91 -5.91
N GLY A 85 19.22 -2.58 -6.05
CA GLY A 85 20.16 -1.79 -6.87
C GLY A 85 19.74 -1.59 -8.33
N THR A 86 18.65 -2.20 -8.78
CA THR A 86 18.03 -1.87 -10.07
C THR A 86 17.52 -0.42 -10.04
N LEU A 87 17.87 0.39 -11.05
CA LEU A 87 17.46 1.79 -11.14
C LEU A 87 15.93 1.91 -11.28
N VAL A 88 15.35 2.98 -10.72
CA VAL A 88 13.90 3.23 -10.76
C VAL A 88 13.33 3.21 -12.18
N ASP A 89 14.01 3.82 -13.14
CA ASP A 89 13.60 3.91 -14.55
C ASP A 89 14.29 2.87 -15.45
N ALA A 90 14.75 1.76 -14.87
CA ALA A 90 15.31 0.65 -15.64
C ALA A 90 14.27 0.14 -16.66
N LYS A 91 14.78 -0.28 -17.83
CA LYS A 91 13.93 -0.81 -18.92
C LYS A 91 13.81 -2.32 -18.81
N GLY A 92 12.68 -2.86 -19.30
CA GLY A 92 12.45 -4.30 -19.35
C GLY A 92 12.23 -4.93 -17.98
N LEU A 93 11.67 -4.15 -17.05
CA LEU A 93 11.26 -4.66 -15.75
C LEU A 93 10.11 -5.67 -15.91
N PRO A 94 9.95 -6.62 -14.96
CA PRO A 94 8.85 -7.57 -15.01
C PRO A 94 7.51 -6.84 -15.01
N THR A 95 6.57 -7.34 -15.80
CA THR A 95 5.21 -6.81 -15.85
C THR A 95 4.17 -7.92 -15.69
N THR A 96 3.02 -7.55 -15.12
CA THR A 96 1.80 -8.37 -15.16
C THR A 96 0.62 -7.50 -15.54
N GLU A 97 -0.39 -8.10 -16.18
CA GLU A 97 -1.51 -7.34 -16.74
C GLU A 97 -2.83 -7.69 -16.07
N TYR A 98 -3.68 -6.68 -15.89
CA TYR A 98 -5.08 -6.82 -15.50
C TYR A 98 -5.97 -6.14 -16.54
N ILE A 99 -6.97 -6.86 -17.05
CA ILE A 99 -7.94 -6.32 -18.01
C ILE A 99 -9.11 -5.70 -17.25
N VAL A 100 -9.38 -4.42 -17.53
CA VAL A 100 -10.50 -3.69 -16.93
C VAL A 100 -11.80 -4.21 -17.54
N LYS A 101 -12.67 -4.79 -16.70
CA LYS A 101 -13.92 -5.44 -17.16
C LYS A 101 -15.06 -4.46 -17.37
N ASP A 102 -15.14 -3.47 -16.50
CA ASP A 102 -16.19 -2.45 -16.47
C ASP A 102 -15.67 -1.20 -15.72
N THR A 103 -16.55 -0.22 -15.50
CA THR A 103 -16.21 1.02 -14.82
C THR A 103 -16.45 0.98 -13.30
N ASN A 104 -16.70 -0.21 -12.72
CA ASN A 104 -16.88 -0.34 -11.28
C ASN A 104 -15.52 -0.19 -10.55
N PRO A 105 -15.52 0.23 -9.27
CA PRO A 105 -14.29 0.32 -8.49
C PRO A 105 -13.62 -1.05 -8.29
N VAL A 106 -12.30 -1.09 -8.45
CA VAL A 106 -11.48 -2.29 -8.18
C VAL A 106 -10.27 -1.89 -7.33
N TRP A 107 -9.90 -2.75 -6.39
CA TRP A 107 -9.02 -2.44 -5.29
C TRP A 107 -7.86 -3.42 -5.26
N PHE A 108 -6.64 -2.92 -5.10
CA PHE A 108 -5.44 -3.73 -5.05
C PHE A 108 -4.55 -3.33 -3.89
N PHE A 109 -3.75 -4.26 -3.42
CA PHE A 109 -2.71 -4.02 -2.42
C PHE A 109 -1.43 -4.77 -2.75
N ASP A 110 -0.34 -4.31 -2.12
CA ASP A 110 0.90 -5.07 -2.08
C ASP A 110 0.95 -5.94 -0.82
N GLN A 111 0.91 -7.26 -1.02
CA GLN A 111 0.96 -8.26 0.06
C GLN A 111 2.37 -8.46 0.62
N ALA A 112 3.42 -8.00 -0.08
CA ALA A 112 4.79 -8.24 0.32
C ALA A 112 5.15 -7.46 1.58
N GLY A 113 5.87 -8.09 2.51
CA GLY A 113 6.54 -7.43 3.64
C GLY A 113 5.63 -6.59 4.57
N GLY A 114 4.32 -6.82 4.57
CA GLY A 114 3.36 -6.00 5.34
C GLY A 114 3.27 -4.55 4.84
N LEU A 115 3.52 -4.29 3.56
CA LEU A 115 3.46 -2.94 2.99
C LEU A 115 2.03 -2.41 2.91
N CYS A 116 1.01 -3.28 2.82
CA CYS A 116 -0.39 -2.86 2.76
C CYS A 116 -0.82 -1.99 3.96
N THR A 117 -0.48 -2.41 5.19
CA THR A 117 -0.82 -1.64 6.40
C THR A 117 -0.04 -0.34 6.53
N LYS A 118 0.91 -0.10 5.62
CA LYS A 118 1.64 1.18 5.49
C LYS A 118 1.08 2.04 4.34
N GLY A 119 -0.04 1.65 3.75
CA GLY A 119 -0.71 2.39 2.68
C GLY A 119 -0.30 1.98 1.27
N ALA A 120 0.38 0.83 1.07
CA ALA A 120 0.69 0.32 -0.27
C ALA A 120 -0.54 -0.30 -0.94
N VAL A 121 -1.42 0.58 -1.42
CA VAL A 121 -2.69 0.24 -2.07
C VAL A 121 -2.90 1.01 -3.38
N PHE A 122 -3.70 0.43 -4.28
CA PHE A 122 -4.02 0.97 -5.59
C PHE A 122 -5.52 0.86 -5.89
N SER A 123 -6.07 1.88 -6.55
CA SER A 123 -7.51 2.01 -6.82
C SER A 123 -7.82 2.27 -8.29
N ILE A 124 -8.60 1.39 -8.91
CA ILE A 124 -9.17 1.57 -10.25
C ILE A 124 -10.58 2.12 -10.10
N ASN A 125 -10.92 3.18 -10.85
CA ASN A 125 -12.25 3.78 -10.88
C ASN A 125 -12.86 4.11 -9.50
N PRO A 126 -12.09 4.66 -8.52
CA PRO A 126 -12.68 5.02 -7.23
C PRO A 126 -13.61 6.23 -7.37
N GLU A 127 -14.59 6.29 -6.49
CA GLU A 127 -15.51 7.41 -6.39
C GLU A 127 -14.78 8.70 -5.99
N LEU A 128 -15.33 9.83 -6.41
CA LEU A 128 -14.76 11.17 -6.17
C LEU A 128 -15.42 11.90 -5.01
N THR A 129 -16.60 11.47 -4.58
CA THR A 129 -17.42 12.16 -3.58
C THR A 129 -17.19 11.60 -2.18
N LEU A 130 -17.09 12.50 -1.19
CA LEU A 130 -17.06 12.14 0.23
C LEU A 130 -18.33 11.35 0.60
N GLY A 131 -18.17 10.26 1.37
CA GLY A 131 -19.23 9.29 1.66
C GLY A 131 -19.29 8.10 0.69
N GLY A 132 -18.48 8.13 -0.38
CA GLY A 132 -18.30 7.07 -1.35
C GLY A 132 -17.05 6.21 -1.15
N GLN A 133 -16.86 5.21 -2.01
CA GLN A 133 -15.63 4.40 -2.03
C GLN A 133 -14.49 5.17 -2.71
N THR A 134 -13.83 6.05 -1.96
CA THR A 134 -12.72 6.89 -2.46
C THR A 134 -11.35 6.21 -2.29
N ALA A 135 -10.37 6.57 -3.12
CA ALA A 135 -8.99 6.08 -2.97
C ALA A 135 -8.38 6.46 -1.61
N GLY A 136 -8.66 7.66 -1.12
CA GLY A 136 -8.20 8.12 0.19
C GLY A 136 -8.76 7.28 1.34
N GLN A 137 -10.06 6.94 1.27
CA GLN A 137 -10.69 6.07 2.27
C GLN A 137 -10.14 4.65 2.21
N PHE A 138 -9.88 4.13 1.00
CA PHE A 138 -9.29 2.80 0.84
C PHE A 138 -7.89 2.71 1.48
N ARG A 139 -7.03 3.72 1.26
CA ARG A 139 -5.73 3.81 1.94
C ARG A 139 -5.87 3.90 3.46
N ALA A 140 -6.80 4.72 3.96
CA ALA A 140 -7.05 4.82 5.41
C ALA A 140 -7.52 3.48 6.01
N ASN A 141 -8.37 2.73 5.29
CA ASN A 141 -8.79 1.39 5.73
C ASN A 141 -7.58 0.42 5.80
N ALA A 142 -6.64 0.54 4.86
CA ALA A 142 -5.45 -0.31 4.81
C ALA A 142 -4.53 -0.04 6.01
N GLU A 143 -4.27 1.24 6.28
CA GLU A 143 -3.48 1.68 7.44
C GLU A 143 -4.13 1.26 8.77
N ALA A 144 -5.47 1.22 8.83
CA ALA A 144 -6.22 0.74 9.99
C ALA A 144 -6.24 -0.80 10.14
N SER A 145 -5.80 -1.55 9.12
CA SER A 145 -5.80 -3.02 9.15
C SER A 145 -4.60 -3.61 9.92
N ASP A 146 -3.75 -2.79 10.53
CA ASP A 146 -2.68 -3.26 11.41
C ASP A 146 -3.27 -3.89 12.69
N PRO A 147 -3.05 -5.19 12.96
CA PRO A 147 -3.53 -5.83 14.18
C PRO A 147 -2.96 -5.19 15.47
N SER A 148 -1.86 -4.44 15.39
CA SER A 148 -1.33 -3.67 16.52
C SER A 148 -2.14 -2.42 16.82
N ALA A 149 -2.85 -1.85 15.83
CA ALA A 149 -3.72 -0.69 15.99
C ALA A 149 -5.05 -1.01 16.68
N ALA A 150 -5.44 -2.30 16.73
CA ALA A 150 -6.63 -2.76 17.45
C ALA A 150 -6.49 -2.70 19.00
N SER A 151 -5.30 -2.37 19.53
CA SER A 151 -5.05 -2.25 20.97
C SER A 151 -5.40 -0.87 21.57
N ASP A 152 -5.74 0.12 20.74
CA ASP A 152 -6.16 1.47 21.18
C ASP A 152 -7.66 1.74 20.95
N ALA A 153 -8.49 0.69 21.01
CA ALA A 153 -9.92 0.92 21.16
C ALA A 153 -10.18 1.63 22.49
N PRO A 154 -10.83 2.82 22.53
CA PRO A 154 -11.30 3.36 23.79
C PRO A 154 -12.30 2.36 24.36
N THR A 155 -11.99 1.82 25.54
CA THR A 155 -12.95 1.11 26.36
C THR A 155 -14.12 2.06 26.59
N LEU A 156 -15.20 1.89 25.83
CA LEU A 156 -16.47 2.52 26.15
C LEU A 156 -16.86 2.00 27.53
N ALA A 157 -16.74 2.88 28.52
CA ALA A 157 -17.14 2.60 29.88
C ALA A 157 -18.58 2.06 29.89
N PRO A 158 -18.86 0.97 30.63
CA PRO A 158 -20.20 0.43 30.69
C PRO A 158 -21.14 1.48 31.30
N SER A 159 -22.25 1.73 30.60
CA SER A 159 -23.33 2.58 31.08
C SER A 159 -23.88 2.04 32.39
N THR A 160 -23.89 2.88 33.42
CA THR A 160 -24.42 2.61 34.75
C THR A 160 -25.89 2.18 34.72
N PRO A 161 -26.30 1.05 35.32
CA PRO A 161 -27.67 0.88 35.76
C PRO A 161 -27.84 1.45 37.17
N THR A 162 -28.75 2.41 37.33
CA THR A 162 -29.30 2.80 38.63
C THR A 162 -30.18 1.67 39.16
N SER A 163 -29.79 1.05 40.28
CA SER A 163 -30.71 0.36 41.19
C SER A 163 -30.12 0.35 42.61
N ALA A 164 -30.98 0.70 43.57
CA ALA A 164 -30.70 0.86 44.99
C ALA A 164 -30.55 -0.50 45.73
N PRO A 165 -30.09 -0.52 47.00
CA PRO A 165 -29.28 -1.61 47.55
C PRO A 165 -30.05 -2.61 48.42
N THR A 166 -29.49 -3.82 48.59
CA THR A 166 -29.61 -4.58 49.86
C THR A 166 -28.56 -5.72 49.99
N SER A 167 -27.76 -5.60 51.06
CA SER A 167 -27.19 -6.62 51.98
C SER A 167 -26.48 -7.90 51.51
N ALA A 168 -25.15 -7.89 51.70
CA ALA A 168 -24.29 -8.83 52.46
C ALA A 168 -24.53 -10.36 52.44
N SER A 169 -23.51 -11.13 52.03
CA SER A 169 -22.60 -11.83 52.97
C SER A 169 -21.57 -12.74 52.28
N ALA A 170 -20.47 -12.94 53.01
CA ALA A 170 -19.21 -13.66 52.78
C ALA A 170 -19.25 -15.06 52.13
N ALA A 171 -18.16 -15.43 51.46
CA ALA A 171 -17.21 -16.45 51.97
C ALA A 171 -15.94 -16.54 51.11
N SER A 172 -14.80 -16.51 51.81
CA SER A 172 -13.44 -16.78 51.35
C SER A 172 -13.27 -18.26 50.97
N THR A 173 -12.30 -18.59 50.10
CA THR A 173 -11.11 -19.38 50.48
C THR A 173 -10.16 -19.57 49.31
N ALA A 174 -8.88 -19.38 49.64
CA ALA A 174 -7.72 -19.57 48.81
C ALA A 174 -7.27 -21.04 48.75
N SER A 175 -6.55 -21.41 47.69
CA SER A 175 -5.24 -22.11 47.71
C SER A 175 -4.87 -22.42 46.27
N ALA A 176 -3.74 -21.95 45.72
CA ALA A 176 -2.35 -22.23 46.09
C ALA A 176 -1.96 -23.70 45.87
N ALA A 177 -1.19 -23.96 44.82
CA ALA A 177 -0.02 -24.84 44.77
C ALA A 177 0.49 -24.85 43.31
N SER A 178 1.56 -24.14 42.94
CA SER A 178 2.98 -24.52 43.09
C SER A 178 3.31 -25.91 42.54
N VAL A 179 4.07 -25.97 41.44
CA VAL A 179 5.16 -26.92 41.29
C VAL A 179 6.31 -26.28 40.51
N THR A 180 7.46 -26.39 41.16
CA THR A 180 8.81 -25.92 40.86
C THR A 180 9.54 -26.91 39.95
N GLN A 181 10.64 -26.43 39.35
CA GLN A 181 11.94 -27.10 39.11
C GLN A 181 12.40 -27.11 37.63
N THR A 182 13.47 -26.37 37.30
CA THR A 182 14.91 -26.78 37.38
C THR A 182 15.29 -27.29 35.98
N SER A 183 16.32 -26.89 35.25
CA SER A 183 17.67 -26.33 35.41
C SER A 183 18.16 -26.05 33.97
N ALA A 184 19.26 -25.42 33.60
CA ALA A 184 20.35 -24.68 34.21
C ALA A 184 21.20 -24.15 33.03
N ALA A 185 21.97 -23.07 33.28
CA ALA A 185 23.38 -22.87 32.87
C ALA A 185 23.73 -22.90 31.35
N ALA A 186 24.53 -22.00 30.78
CA ALA A 186 25.38 -20.95 31.29
C ALA A 186 25.91 -20.07 30.13
N SER A 187 26.44 -18.90 30.51
CA SER A 187 27.63 -18.24 29.94
C SER A 187 27.55 -17.65 28.53
N ALA A 188 28.11 -16.47 28.21
CA ALA A 188 28.85 -15.49 28.97
C ALA A 188 28.83 -14.14 28.23
N SER A 189 29.06 -13.10 29.04
CA SER A 189 29.25 -11.68 28.73
C SER A 189 30.32 -11.38 27.67
N GLN A 190 30.16 -10.24 26.98
CA GLN A 190 31.15 -9.15 26.90
C GLN A 190 30.64 -7.98 26.04
N THR A 191 30.51 -6.81 26.67
CA THR A 191 30.55 -5.44 26.09
C THR A 191 32.02 -4.94 26.12
N PRO A 192 32.35 -3.68 25.81
CA PRO A 192 32.10 -2.82 24.62
C PRO A 192 33.45 -2.24 24.07
N SER A 193 33.40 -1.21 23.20
CA SER A 193 34.48 -0.27 22.75
C SER A 193 34.93 -0.45 21.29
N THR A 194 35.30 0.54 20.48
CA THR A 194 35.49 2.01 20.60
C THR A 194 35.71 2.58 19.19
N ASN A 195 35.27 3.82 18.98
CA ASN A 195 35.86 4.91 18.19
C ASN A 195 36.66 4.61 16.91
N SER A 196 36.24 5.23 15.81
CA SER A 196 37.16 5.91 14.88
C SER A 196 36.49 7.09 14.21
N ALA A 197 36.90 8.29 14.63
CA ALA A 197 36.77 9.51 13.88
C ALA A 197 37.92 9.58 12.86
N THR A 198 37.64 9.97 11.62
CA THR A 198 38.65 10.57 10.74
C THR A 198 37.99 11.60 9.85
N THR A 199 38.32 12.85 10.16
CA THR A 199 38.18 14.08 9.39
C THR A 199 38.96 13.99 8.07
N MET A 200 38.48 14.61 6.99
CA MET A 200 39.26 15.54 6.14
C MET A 200 38.48 16.06 4.92
N ALA A 201 38.54 17.40 4.76
CA ALA A 201 38.50 18.22 3.55
C ALA A 201 37.26 18.09 2.61
N GLY A 202 36.46 19.12 2.33
CA GLY A 202 36.79 20.54 2.15
C GLY A 202 37.04 20.83 0.67
N ILE A 203 35.99 21.11 -0.10
CA ILE A 203 36.09 21.91 -1.35
C ILE A 203 34.89 22.84 -1.44
N SER A 204 35.23 24.09 -1.70
CA SER A 204 34.44 25.30 -1.76
C SER A 204 33.97 25.61 -3.19
N MET A 205 33.02 26.55 -3.27
CA MET A 205 32.62 27.39 -4.42
C MET A 205 31.67 26.80 -5.47
N GLY A 206 30.59 27.57 -5.72
CA GLY A 206 29.92 27.55 -7.03
C GLY A 206 28.48 28.04 -7.07
N ALA A 207 28.18 29.25 -6.59
CA ALA A 207 26.95 29.95 -6.95
C ALA A 207 27.03 30.39 -8.42
N ALA A 208 25.99 30.12 -9.22
CA ALA A 208 25.75 30.82 -10.48
C ALA A 208 24.23 30.97 -10.71
N LEU A 209 23.80 32.22 -10.73
CA LEU A 209 22.51 32.75 -11.14
C LEU A 209 22.40 32.86 -12.67
N ALA A 210 21.15 33.01 -13.13
CA ALA A 210 20.69 33.46 -14.46
C ALA A 210 20.56 32.35 -15.53
N ALA A 211 19.59 32.34 -16.44
CA ALA A 211 18.69 33.40 -16.88
C ALA A 211 17.39 32.81 -17.47
N ILE A 212 16.44 33.73 -17.60
CA ILE A 212 15.08 33.62 -18.13
C ILE A 212 15.13 33.38 -19.64
N GLY A 213 14.22 32.57 -20.17
CA GLY A 213 14.05 32.38 -21.61
C GLY A 213 12.61 32.02 -21.97
N ALA A 214 11.74 33.01 -21.96
CA ALA A 214 10.41 32.93 -22.55
C ALA A 214 10.53 32.88 -24.08
N TRP A 215 9.95 31.87 -24.73
CA TRP A 215 9.65 31.91 -26.16
C TRP A 215 8.17 31.62 -26.39
N LEU A 216 7.56 32.51 -27.16
CA LEU A 216 6.17 32.66 -27.52
C LEU A 216 6.05 32.37 -29.03
N LEU A 217 4.93 31.76 -29.44
CA LEU A 217 4.39 31.59 -30.81
C LEU A 217 5.16 30.66 -31.77
N ILE A 218 4.52 29.54 -32.14
CA ILE A 218 3.72 29.37 -33.37
C ILE A 218 2.48 28.54 -32.99
#